data_AF-A0A925N0B7-F1
#
_entry.id   AF-A0A925N0B7-F1
#
_cell.length_a   1.000
_cell.length_b   1.000
_cell.length_c   1.000
_cell.angle_alpha   90.00
_cell.angle_beta   90.00
_cell.angle_gamma   90.00
#
_symmetry.space_group_name_H-M   'P 1'
#
loop_
_entity.id
_entity.type
_entity.pdbx_description
1 polymer ?
#
loop_
_entity_poly.entity_id
_entity_poly.type
_entity_poly.pdbx_seq_one_letter_code
_entity_poly.pdbx_strand_id
1 'polypeptide(L)'
;MMLAGEAVLVEDEGRTVLRAGDPTAWSKGVVNGHHLRNESDADCVFIVVGGGERASGAYSDLDMLFTVDNRYTRKDGRKCQRKRV
;
A
#
# COMPACT_ATOMS: atom_id res chain seq x y z
N MET A 1 -3.59 1.62 -11.66
CA MET A 1 -4.69 2.17 -12.47
C MET A 1 -5.97 1.44 -12.13
N MET A 2 -7.06 2.17 -11.90
CA MET A 2 -8.38 1.58 -11.68
C MET A 2 -8.97 1.09 -13.02
N LEU A 3 -9.46 -0.16 -13.03
CA LEU A 3 -10.07 -0.80 -14.20
C LEU A 3 -11.60 -0.79 -14.13
N ALA A 4 -12.18 -0.98 -12.94
CA ALA A 4 -13.63 -0.98 -12.71
C ALA A 4 -13.98 -0.62 -11.26
N GLY A 5 -15.20 -0.12 -11.04
CA GLY A 5 -15.69 0.30 -9.72
C GLY A 5 -15.01 1.57 -9.20
N GLU A 6 -15.11 1.78 -7.89
CA GLU A 6 -14.45 2.88 -7.19
C GLU A 6 -13.73 2.42 -5.92
N ALA A 7 -12.66 3.12 -5.57
CA ALA A 7 -11.92 2.90 -4.34
C ALA A 7 -11.47 4.23 -3.75
N VAL A 8 -11.41 4.32 -2.43
CA VAL A 8 -10.84 5.48 -1.74
C VAL A 8 -9.34 5.24 -1.56
N LEU A 9 -8.52 6.05 -2.25
CA LEU A 9 -7.10 6.17 -1.97
C LEU A 9 -6.91 6.97 -0.68
N VAL A 10 -6.17 6.39 0.25
CA VAL A 10 -5.81 7.03 1.51
C VAL A 10 -4.29 7.22 1.52
N GLU A 11 -3.88 8.48 1.64
CA GLU A 11 -2.50 8.97 1.70
C GLU A 11 -2.34 9.91 2.90
N ASP A 12 -1.12 10.35 3.17
CA ASP A 12 -0.84 11.25 4.29
C ASP A 12 -1.60 12.58 4.17
N GLU A 13 -1.78 13.09 2.95
CA GLU A 13 -2.49 14.34 2.65
C GLU A 13 -4.02 14.21 2.63
N GLY A 14 -4.54 12.98 2.69
CA GLY A 14 -5.98 12.75 2.84
C GLY A 14 -6.54 11.63 1.98
N ARG A 15 -7.76 11.84 1.50
CA ARG A 15 -8.59 10.81 0.89
C ARG A 15 -9.08 11.25 -0.49
N THR A 16 -8.86 10.43 -1.50
CA THR A 16 -9.23 10.70 -2.89
C THR A 16 -10.05 9.53 -3.43
N VAL A 17 -11.22 9.79 -4.01
CA VAL A 17 -12.01 8.75 -4.69
C VAL A 17 -11.44 8.52 -6.08
N LEU A 18 -11.01 7.29 -6.36
CA LEU A 18 -10.59 6.83 -7.68
C LEU A 18 -11.72 6.06 -8.36
N ARG A 19 -11.86 6.26 -9.66
CA ARG A 19 -12.83 5.60 -10.55
C ARG A 19 -12.13 4.92 -11.72
N ALA A 20 -12.86 4.07 -12.44
CA ALA A 20 -12.35 3.42 -13.64
C ALA A 20 -11.67 4.43 -14.60
N GLY A 21 -10.42 4.14 -14.97
CA GLY A 21 -9.58 5.02 -15.78
C GLY A 21 -8.57 5.86 -14.99
N ASP A 22 -8.78 6.07 -13.68
CA ASP A 22 -7.89 6.91 -12.89
C ASP A 22 -6.50 6.25 -12.70
N PRO A 23 -5.41 6.96 -13.06
CA PRO A 23 -4.06 6.53 -12.78
C PRO A 23 -3.59 7.01 -11.41
N THR A 24 -2.72 6.22 -10.78
CA THR A 24 -1.95 6.61 -9.58
C THR A 24 -0.53 6.07 -9.72
N ALA A 25 0.44 6.80 -9.18
CA ALA A 25 1.84 6.44 -9.25
C ALA A 25 2.59 6.98 -8.04
N TRP A 26 3.57 6.21 -7.57
CA TRP A 26 4.38 6.56 -6.40
C TRP A 26 5.86 6.38 -6.73
N SER A 27 6.64 7.45 -6.61
CA SER A 27 8.08 7.42 -6.82
C SER A 27 8.77 6.69 -5.68
N LYS A 28 9.73 5.81 -6.02
CA LYS A 28 10.55 5.09 -5.02
C LYS A 28 11.21 6.07 -4.05
N GLY A 29 11.10 5.80 -2.75
CA GLY A 29 11.75 6.57 -1.69
C GLY A 29 10.93 7.77 -1.18
N VAL A 30 9.82 8.13 -1.84
CA VAL A 30 8.87 9.09 -1.27
C VAL A 30 8.16 8.43 -0.09
N VAL A 31 8.26 9.06 1.07
CA VAL A 31 7.68 8.57 2.33
C VAL A 31 6.23 9.05 2.44
N ASN A 32 5.36 8.52 1.57
CA ASN A 32 3.90 8.71 1.64
C ASN A 32 3.23 7.35 1.58
N GLY A 33 2.69 6.91 2.73
CA GLY A 33 2.04 5.61 2.84
C GLY A 33 0.68 5.64 2.16
N HIS A 34 0.42 4.69 1.26
CA HIS A 34 -0.82 4.64 0.49
C HIS A 34 -1.50 3.28 0.61
N HIS A 35 -2.83 3.29 0.68
CA HIS A 35 -3.65 2.09 0.52
C HIS A 35 -5.00 2.42 -0.11
N LEU A 36 -5.63 1.42 -0.72
CA LEU A 36 -6.97 1.52 -1.29
C LEU A 36 -7.98 0.87 -0.36
N ARG A 37 -9.11 1.54 -0.15
CA ARG A 37 -10.27 1.01 0.56
C ARG A 37 -11.45 0.95 -0.39
N ASN A 38 -12.04 -0.23 -0.58
CA ASN A 38 -13.35 -0.31 -1.19
C ASN A 38 -14.41 0.01 -0.12
N GLU A 39 -15.04 1.18 -0.24
CA GLU A 39 -16.10 1.63 0.67
C GLU A 39 -17.49 1.60 0.01
N SER A 40 -17.55 1.07 -1.21
CA SER A 40 -18.79 0.87 -1.95
C SER A 40 -19.43 -0.48 -1.64
N ASP A 41 -20.63 -0.71 -2.19
CA ASP A 41 -21.37 -1.97 -2.13
C ASP A 41 -21.08 -2.90 -3.33
N ALA A 42 -20.15 -2.51 -4.20
CA ALA A 42 -19.77 -3.26 -5.39
C ALA A 42 -18.26 -3.55 -5.41
N ASP A 43 -17.85 -4.54 -6.22
CA ASP A 43 -16.43 -4.84 -6.40
C ASP A 43 -15.69 -3.72 -7.16
N CYS A 44 -14.44 -3.48 -6.78
CA CYS A 44 -13.51 -2.63 -7.52
C CYS A 44 -12.33 -3.45 -8.05
N VAL A 45 -11.87 -3.14 -9.26
CA VAL A 45 -10.78 -3.86 -9.93
C VAL A 45 -9.72 -2.86 -10.35
N PHE A 46 -8.45 -3.18 -10.11
CA PHE A 46 -7.32 -2.35 -10.49
C PHE A 46 -6.11 -3.20 -10.86
N ILE A 47 -5.19 -2.60 -11.60
CA ILE A 47 -3.88 -3.18 -11.90
C ILE A 47 -2.78 -2.39 -11.19
N VAL A 48 -1.87 -3.12 -10.55
CA VAL A 48 -0.65 -2.59 -9.93
C VAL A 48 0.56 -3.13 -10.69
N VAL A 49 1.43 -2.22 -11.10
CA VAL A 49 2.71 -2.56 -11.72
C VAL A 49 3.81 -1.97 -10.86
N GLY A 50 4.71 -2.82 -10.38
CA GLY A 50 5.93 -2.41 -9.70
C GLY A 50 7.14 -2.62 -10.60
N GLY A 51 7.98 -1.60 -10.74
CA GLY A 51 9.26 -1.70 -11.45
C GLY A 51 10.44 -1.90 -10.49
N GLY A 52 11.55 -2.42 -11.01
CA GLY A 52 12.82 -2.53 -10.29
C GLY A 52 12.97 -3.81 -9.47
N GLU A 53 14.05 -3.86 -8.69
CA GLU A 53 14.37 -4.99 -7.82
C GLU A 53 13.51 -5.01 -6.56
N ARG A 54 13.40 -6.20 -5.95
CA ARG A 54 12.74 -6.39 -4.67
C ARG A 54 13.39 -5.49 -3.61
N ALA A 55 12.60 -4.65 -2.97
CA ALA A 55 13.03 -3.75 -1.91
C ALA A 55 12.34 -4.09 -0.57
N SER A 56 12.66 -3.33 0.47
CA SER A 56 11.93 -3.28 1.74
C SER A 56 10.89 -2.16 1.73
N GLY A 57 10.05 -2.11 2.76
CA GLY A 57 9.12 -1.00 2.98
C GLY A 57 8.54 -0.99 4.39
N ALA A 58 7.85 0.09 4.71
CA ALA A 58 7.31 0.37 6.03
C ALA A 58 5.79 0.47 6.00
N TYR A 59 5.14 0.00 7.07
CA TYR A 59 3.75 0.32 7.34
C TYR A 59 3.69 1.66 8.07
N SER A 60 2.92 2.61 7.55
CA SER A 60 2.82 3.97 8.10
C SER A 60 2.14 3.96 9.47
N ASP A 61 1.08 3.15 9.60
CA ASP A 61 0.21 3.03 10.77
C ASP A 61 0.68 2.01 11.83
N LEU A 62 1.65 1.16 11.50
CA LEU A 62 2.16 0.10 12.38
C LEU A 62 3.66 0.26 12.64
N ASP A 63 4.10 -0.19 13.81
CA ASP A 63 5.53 -0.43 14.09
C ASP A 63 5.99 -1.73 13.37
N MET A 64 5.97 -1.67 12.03
CA MET A 64 6.27 -2.81 11.17
C MET A 64 6.98 -2.38 9.89
N LEU A 65 8.00 -3.16 9.51
CA LEU A 65 8.72 -3.13 8.26
C LEU A 65 8.61 -4.51 7.60
N PHE A 66 8.54 -4.55 6.28
CA PHE A 66 8.87 -5.75 5.51
C PHE A 66 10.28 -5.61 4.93
N THR A 67 11.08 -6.66 5.02
CA THR A 67 12.46 -6.67 4.55
C THR A 67 12.59 -7.35 3.19
N VAL A 68 13.70 -7.08 2.50
CA VAL A 68 14.00 -7.67 1.19
C VAL A 68 14.01 -9.20 1.23
N ASP A 69 14.40 -9.79 2.36
CA ASP A 69 14.48 -11.23 2.61
C ASP A 69 13.21 -11.82 3.25
N ASN A 70 12.03 -11.24 2.97
CA ASN A 70 10.71 -11.76 3.35
C ASN A 70 10.48 -11.85 4.88
N ARG A 71 11.09 -10.99 5.68
CA ARG A 71 10.82 -10.91 7.12
C ARG A 71 9.96 -9.70 7.47
N TYR A 72 9.27 -9.81 8.59
CA TYR A 72 8.60 -8.69 9.24
C TYR A 72 9.34 -8.33 10.54
N THR A 73 9.73 -7.07 10.66
CA THR A 73 10.41 -6.53 11.85
C THR A 73 9.69 -5.31 12.35
N ARG A 74 9.92 -4.94 13.61
CA ARG A 74 9.65 -3.59 14.10
C ARG A 74 10.58 -2.59 13.43
N LYS A 75 10.27 -1.30 13.54
CA LYS A 75 11.07 -0.20 12.98
C LYS A 75 12.46 -0.10 13.62
N ASP A 76 12.62 -0.63 14.83
CA ASP A 76 13.91 -0.73 15.53
C ASP A 76 14.73 -2.00 15.20
N GLY A 77 14.25 -2.84 14.27
CA GLY A 77 14.94 -4.05 13.81
C GLY A 77 14.62 -5.32 14.62
N ARG A 78 13.88 -5.24 15.74
CA ARG A 78 13.44 -6.44 16.47
C ARG A 78 12.41 -7.22 15.67
N LYS A 79 12.41 -8.56 15.78
CA LYS A 79 11.45 -9.42 15.07
C LYS A 79 10.01 -9.13 15.50
N CYS A 80 9.07 -9.02 14.55
CA CYS A 80 7.64 -8.99 14.88
C CYS A 80 7.23 -10.33 15.50
N GLN A 81 6.68 -10.31 16.71
CA GLN A 81 6.29 -11.54 17.43
C GLN A 81 4.94 -12.11 16.99
N ARG A 82 4.17 -11.39 16.16
CA ARG A 82 2.82 -11.81 15.77
C ARG A 82 2.87 -12.55 14.43
N LYS A 83 2.46 -13.82 14.42
CA LYS A 83 2.09 -14.52 13.18
C LYS A 83 0.78 -13.89 12.68
N ARG A 84 0.70 -13.60 11.37
CA ARG A 84 -0.57 -13.21 10.73
C ARG A 84 -1.52 -14.41 10.88
N VAL A 85 -2.66 -14.20 11.53
CA VAL A 85 -3.79 -15.14 11.47
C VAL A 85 -4.45 -14.94 10.11
#